data_AF-A0A7W2B9D4-F1
#
_entry.id   AF-A0A7W2B9D4-F1
#
_cell.length_a   1.000
_cell.length_b   1.000
_cell.length_c   1.000
_cell.angle_alpha   90.00
_cell.angle_beta   90.00
_cell.angle_gamma   90.00
#
_symmetry.space_group_name_H-M   'P 1'
#
loop_
_entity.id
_entity.type
_entity.pdbx_description
1 polymer ?
#
loop_
_entity_poly.entity_id
_entity_poly.type
_entity_poly.pdbx_seq_one_letter_code
_entity_poly.pdbx_strand_id
1 'polypeptide(L)'
;MNYRILFPLIALTSLSDIPLTYASAPDLESEEENVNKRAPLDQTALNLMADASIQDSYQKIHAHWQYATTPESFATNSPYWTVQRVTLDDGKETAVPIWQSETAPLMKTALEDILQSSSHLDCLSASRMAKSKLIVHTLGSHKTHHLVEITKDTGKKPNSYDFLSVFSWSFQTECSEDFQGVYFMSFVNIPWYEKYKPTGNAGNHNVVRLSDRTFMGFDPAFFSHPRTYDELEYHMYEEFISADHLVDEEKDEYQAFCHVLADDGGFDSFKRLRREHQKKFQPYRFDLAKINYFFTL
;
A
#
# COMPACT_ATOMS: atom_id res chain seq x y z
N MET A 1 -46.01 24.96 -8.66
CA MET A 1 -45.10 23.94 -9.21
C MET A 1 -44.58 23.12 -8.05
N ASN A 2 -45.02 21.87 -7.98
CA ASN A 2 -44.73 20.89 -6.94
C ASN A 2 -43.59 19.99 -7.42
N TYR A 3 -42.60 19.72 -6.57
CA TYR A 3 -41.87 18.46 -6.61
C TYR A 3 -41.88 17.85 -5.20
N ARG A 4 -42.71 16.81 -5.05
CA ARG A 4 -42.66 15.84 -3.97
C ARG A 4 -41.59 14.82 -4.34
N ILE A 5 -40.67 14.51 -3.42
CA ILE A 5 -40.01 13.21 -3.41
C ILE A 5 -40.43 12.51 -2.13
N LEU A 6 -41.16 11.41 -2.32
CA LEU A 6 -41.57 10.45 -1.30
C LEU A 6 -40.35 9.62 -0.88
N PHE A 7 -40.12 9.51 0.43
CA PHE A 7 -39.52 8.30 1.00
C PHE A 7 -40.67 7.35 1.38
N PRO A 8 -40.74 6.13 0.83
CA PRO A 8 -41.49 5.07 1.49
C PRO A 8 -40.59 4.39 2.51
N LEU A 9 -41.07 4.37 3.76
CA LEU A 9 -40.81 3.30 4.72
C LEU A 9 -40.99 1.96 3.99
N ILE A 10 -39.97 1.10 3.97
CA ILE A 10 -40.14 -0.33 3.73
C ILE A 10 -39.76 -1.07 5.00
N ALA A 11 -40.67 -1.96 5.37
CA ALA A 11 -40.72 -2.73 6.59
C ALA A 11 -39.51 -3.64 6.78
N LEU A 12 -39.07 -3.75 8.03
CA LEU A 12 -38.25 -4.85 8.54
C LEU A 12 -39.05 -6.16 8.40
N THR A 13 -38.71 -6.97 7.40
CA THR A 13 -39.09 -8.38 7.36
C THR A 13 -37.87 -9.22 7.73
N SER A 14 -38.08 -10.14 8.68
CA SER A 14 -37.05 -11.04 9.20
C SER A 14 -36.41 -11.88 8.09
N LEU A 15 -35.08 -11.80 8.00
CA LEU A 15 -34.25 -12.72 7.24
C LEU A 15 -34.11 -14.03 8.03
N SER A 16 -35.19 -14.81 8.08
CA SER A 16 -35.13 -16.24 8.37
C SER A 16 -35.75 -16.93 7.17
N ASP A 17 -34.99 -17.82 6.55
CA ASP A 17 -35.37 -18.70 5.43
C ASP A 17 -35.05 -18.22 4.01
N ILE A 18 -33.82 -17.72 3.78
CA ILE A 18 -33.19 -17.85 2.46
C ILE A 18 -32.40 -19.17 2.45
N PRO A 19 -32.72 -20.14 1.59
CA PRO A 19 -31.86 -21.30 1.39
C PRO A 19 -30.54 -20.79 0.83
N LEU A 20 -29.44 -20.98 1.58
CA LEU A 20 -28.08 -20.86 1.06
C LEU A 20 -27.87 -21.95 0.01
N THR A 21 -28.31 -21.69 -1.22
CA THR A 21 -27.71 -22.37 -2.37
C THR A 21 -26.32 -21.78 -2.53
N TYR A 22 -25.34 -22.47 -1.93
CA TYR A 22 -23.94 -22.31 -2.34
C TYR A 22 -23.89 -22.62 -3.83
N ALA A 23 -23.85 -21.58 -4.66
CA ALA A 23 -23.25 -21.71 -5.97
C ALA A 23 -21.84 -22.25 -5.67
N SER A 24 -21.57 -23.47 -6.13
CA SER A 24 -20.24 -24.07 -6.07
C SER A 24 -19.24 -23.02 -6.49
N ALA A 25 -18.32 -22.66 -5.58
CA ALA A 25 -17.20 -21.79 -5.89
C ALA A 25 -16.58 -22.28 -7.21
N PRO A 26 -16.30 -21.39 -8.18
CA PRO A 26 -15.53 -21.81 -9.35
C PRO A 26 -14.27 -22.53 -8.86
N ASP A 27 -13.94 -23.68 -9.46
CA ASP A 27 -12.88 -24.60 -9.04
C ASP A 27 -11.55 -23.85 -8.82
N LEU A 28 -11.32 -23.39 -7.58
CA LEU A 28 -10.10 -22.71 -7.13
C LEU A 28 -8.86 -23.60 -7.34
N GLU A 29 -9.02 -24.92 -7.33
CA GLU A 29 -7.97 -25.89 -7.62
C GLU A 29 -7.51 -25.84 -9.09
N SER A 30 -8.40 -25.52 -10.04
CA SER A 30 -8.09 -25.51 -11.48
C SER A 30 -7.27 -24.29 -11.92
N GLU A 31 -7.47 -23.13 -11.26
CA GLU A 31 -6.64 -21.95 -11.48
C GLU A 31 -5.27 -22.08 -10.80
N GLU A 32 -5.21 -22.67 -9.60
CA GLU A 32 -3.96 -22.88 -8.87
C GLU A 32 -3.03 -23.91 -9.53
N GLU A 33 -3.56 -25.02 -10.08
CA GLU A 33 -2.77 -25.95 -10.87
C GLU A 33 -2.23 -25.32 -12.16
N ASN A 34 -2.98 -24.40 -12.78
CA ASN A 34 -2.58 -23.74 -14.01
C ASN A 34 -1.44 -22.74 -13.80
N VAL A 35 -1.44 -21.95 -12.71
CA VAL A 35 -0.34 -21.00 -12.40
C VAL A 35 0.96 -21.75 -12.12
N ASN A 36 0.89 -22.91 -11.45
CA ASN A 36 2.07 -23.73 -11.15
C ASN A 36 2.70 -24.39 -12.39
N LYS A 37 1.93 -24.60 -13.46
CA LYS A 37 2.36 -25.20 -14.74
C LYS A 37 2.62 -24.17 -15.86
N ARG A 38 2.37 -22.88 -15.61
CA ARG A 38 2.46 -21.83 -16.62
C ARG A 38 3.92 -21.50 -16.96
N ALA A 39 4.20 -21.34 -18.26
CA ALA A 39 5.45 -20.74 -18.71
C ALA A 39 5.59 -19.31 -18.13
N PRO A 40 6.82 -18.82 -17.89
CA PRO A 40 7.05 -17.46 -17.43
C PRO A 40 6.32 -16.44 -18.31
N LEU A 41 5.63 -15.49 -17.68
CA LEU A 41 4.98 -14.37 -18.38
C LEU A 41 6.00 -13.45 -19.05
N ASP A 42 5.63 -12.85 -20.18
CA ASP A 42 6.37 -11.73 -20.76
C ASP A 42 6.17 -10.44 -19.95
N GLN A 43 7.00 -9.41 -20.21
CA GLN A 43 6.98 -8.17 -19.44
C GLN A 43 5.64 -7.42 -19.51
N THR A 44 4.96 -7.47 -20.66
CA THR A 44 3.67 -6.81 -20.85
C THR A 44 2.60 -7.49 -20.00
N ALA A 45 2.54 -8.82 -20.03
CA ALA A 45 1.63 -9.59 -19.21
C ALA A 45 1.93 -9.46 -17.71
N LEU A 46 3.21 -9.40 -17.31
CA LEU A 46 3.62 -9.13 -15.93
C LEU A 46 3.11 -7.77 -15.45
N ASN A 47 3.28 -6.73 -16.26
CA ASN A 47 2.83 -5.38 -15.93
C ASN A 47 1.31 -5.30 -15.77
N LEU A 48 0.54 -5.91 -16.70
CA LEU A 48 -0.93 -5.94 -16.61
C LEU A 48 -1.43 -6.68 -15.37
N MET A 49 -0.84 -7.85 -15.07
CA MET A 49 -1.17 -8.61 -13.86
C MET A 49 -0.83 -7.83 -12.60
N ALA A 50 0.33 -7.16 -12.59
CA ALA A 50 0.78 -6.39 -11.45
C ALA A 50 -0.12 -5.18 -11.20
N ASP A 51 -0.45 -4.41 -12.24
CA ASP A 51 -1.37 -3.28 -12.12
C ASP A 51 -2.73 -3.72 -11.57
N ALA A 52 -3.30 -4.81 -12.09
CA ALA A 52 -4.56 -5.36 -11.61
C ALA A 52 -4.48 -5.80 -10.13
N SER A 53 -3.39 -6.48 -9.75
CA SER A 53 -3.17 -6.94 -8.37
C SER A 53 -3.04 -5.76 -7.39
N ILE A 54 -2.35 -4.69 -7.79
CA ILE A 54 -2.16 -3.49 -6.96
C ILE A 54 -3.48 -2.73 -6.82
N GLN A 55 -4.19 -2.53 -7.93
CA GLN A 55 -5.49 -1.87 -7.91
C GLN A 55 -6.49 -2.60 -7.01
N ASP A 56 -6.62 -3.93 -7.15
CA ASP A 56 -7.49 -4.73 -6.29
C ASP A 56 -7.08 -4.65 -4.81
N SER A 57 -5.77 -4.69 -4.52
CA SER A 57 -5.27 -4.59 -3.14
C SER A 57 -5.62 -3.25 -2.51
N TYR A 58 -5.32 -2.14 -3.18
CA TYR A 58 -5.59 -0.81 -2.64
C TYR A 58 -7.07 -0.50 -2.58
N GLN A 59 -7.89 -0.97 -3.54
CA GLN A 59 -9.34 -0.82 -3.46
C GLN A 59 -9.90 -1.50 -2.21
N LYS A 60 -9.45 -2.72 -1.90
CA LYS A 60 -9.84 -3.44 -0.66
C LYS A 60 -9.35 -2.72 0.59
N ILE A 61 -8.09 -2.29 0.61
CA ILE A 61 -7.53 -1.51 1.72
C ILE A 61 -8.34 -0.23 1.97
N HIS A 62 -8.62 0.56 0.93
CA HIS A 62 -9.41 1.79 1.08
C HIS A 62 -10.85 1.55 1.52
N ALA A 63 -11.44 0.39 1.17
CA ALA A 63 -12.79 0.03 1.58
C ALA A 63 -12.87 -0.46 3.04
N HIS A 64 -11.82 -1.10 3.55
CA HIS A 64 -11.87 -1.86 4.81
C HIS A 64 -10.91 -1.34 5.87
N TRP A 65 -9.91 -0.54 5.52
CA TRP A 65 -8.90 -0.07 6.45
C TRP A 65 -9.09 1.41 6.80
N GLN A 66 -8.64 1.76 8.00
CA GLN A 66 -8.51 3.13 8.45
C GLN A 66 -7.04 3.42 8.77
N TYR A 67 -6.61 4.66 8.55
CA TYR A 67 -5.22 5.04 8.77
C TYR A 67 -4.94 5.13 10.27
N ALA A 68 -3.98 4.34 10.76
CA ALA A 68 -3.52 4.39 12.14
C ALA A 68 -2.57 5.57 12.34
N THR A 69 -2.88 6.47 13.27
CA THR A 69 -2.10 7.70 13.53
C THR A 69 -1.12 7.56 14.69
N THR A 70 -1.31 6.56 15.57
CA THR A 70 -0.40 6.24 16.67
C THR A 70 -0.18 4.72 16.78
N PRO A 71 0.96 4.25 17.33
CA PRO A 71 1.21 2.82 17.53
C PRO A 71 0.11 2.08 18.31
N GLU A 72 -0.57 2.76 19.24
CA GLU A 72 -1.67 2.19 20.04
C GLU A 72 -2.93 1.97 19.21
N SER A 73 -3.11 2.74 18.13
CA SER A 73 -4.28 2.63 17.26
C SER A 73 -4.20 1.46 16.27
N PHE A 74 -3.05 0.79 16.16
CA PHE A 74 -2.90 -0.33 15.24
C PHE A 74 -3.73 -1.54 15.69
N ALA A 75 -4.59 -2.03 14.81
CA ALA A 75 -5.46 -3.16 15.08
C ALA A 75 -5.88 -3.87 13.78
N THR A 76 -6.24 -5.14 13.87
CA THR A 76 -6.89 -5.87 12.77
C THR A 76 -7.90 -6.87 13.33
N ASN A 77 -9.03 -7.03 12.63
CA ASN A 77 -10.05 -8.03 12.97
C ASN A 77 -9.83 -9.38 12.27
N SER A 78 -8.78 -9.49 11.47
CA SER A 78 -8.52 -10.70 10.69
C SER A 78 -7.98 -11.82 11.64
N PRO A 79 -8.51 -13.05 11.60
CA PRO A 79 -8.08 -14.13 12.49
C PRO A 79 -6.67 -14.69 12.20
N TYR A 80 -6.09 -14.32 11.06
CA TYR A 80 -4.78 -14.83 10.61
C TYR A 80 -3.62 -13.90 10.90
N TRP A 81 -3.89 -12.74 11.48
CA TRP A 81 -2.91 -11.70 11.73
C TRP A 81 -3.05 -11.17 13.14
N THR A 82 -1.91 -10.87 13.75
CA THR A 82 -1.87 -10.16 15.03
C THR A 82 -1.02 -8.92 14.90
N VAL A 83 -1.36 -7.86 15.63
CA VAL A 83 -0.52 -6.67 15.69
C VAL A 83 0.48 -6.84 16.82
N GLN A 84 1.76 -6.76 16.49
CA GLN A 84 2.85 -6.78 17.48
C GLN A 84 3.59 -5.46 17.50
N ARG A 85 4.01 -5.04 18.69
CA ARG A 85 4.93 -3.91 18.86
C ARG A 85 6.36 -4.38 18.66
N VAL A 86 7.11 -3.63 17.86
CA VAL A 86 8.53 -3.84 17.61
C VAL A 86 9.28 -2.56 17.93
N THR A 87 10.40 -2.69 18.63
CA THR A 87 11.32 -1.58 18.89
C THR A 87 12.33 -1.53 17.74
N LEU A 88 12.42 -0.37 17.09
CA LEU A 88 13.39 -0.10 16.04
C LEU A 88 14.79 0.11 16.63
N ASP A 89 15.82 0.04 15.79
CA ASP A 89 17.22 0.24 16.20
C ASP A 89 17.48 1.64 16.81
N ASP A 90 16.65 2.63 16.48
CA ASP A 90 16.68 3.99 17.06
C ASP A 90 15.91 4.10 18.39
N GLY A 91 15.40 2.98 18.92
CA GLY A 91 14.66 2.91 20.18
C GLY A 91 13.19 3.29 20.09
N LYS A 92 12.67 3.68 18.92
CA LYS A 92 11.24 3.99 18.75
C LYS A 92 10.41 2.72 18.67
N GLU A 93 9.24 2.73 19.30
CA GLU A 93 8.25 1.67 19.12
C GLU A 93 7.42 1.92 17.85
N THR A 94 7.19 0.86 17.08
CA THR A 94 6.20 0.81 16.01
C THR A 94 5.37 -0.45 16.14
N ALA A 95 4.22 -0.50 15.48
CA ALA A 95 3.33 -1.65 15.46
C ALA A 95 3.27 -2.22 14.05
N VAL A 96 3.34 -3.54 13.92
CA VAL A 96 3.33 -4.24 12.64
C VAL A 96 2.36 -5.43 12.64
N PRO A 97 1.65 -5.68 11.53
CA PRO A 97 0.87 -6.89 11.38
C PRO A 97 1.79 -8.09 11.15
N ILE A 98 1.66 -9.11 11.98
CA ILE A 98 2.42 -10.36 11.95
C ILE A 98 1.50 -11.52 11.58
N TRP A 99 1.84 -12.21 10.49
CA TRP A 99 1.12 -13.39 10.02
C TRP A 99 1.24 -14.54 11.02
N GLN A 100 0.11 -15.15 11.38
CA GLN A 100 0.03 -16.33 12.22
C GLN A 100 -0.03 -17.59 11.34
N SER A 101 1.13 -18.11 10.95
CA SER A 101 1.20 -19.25 10.01
C SER A 101 0.57 -20.55 10.55
N GLU A 102 0.39 -20.66 11.87
CA GLU A 102 -0.28 -21.80 12.51
C GLU A 102 -1.81 -21.77 12.30
N THR A 103 -2.42 -20.59 12.16
CA THR A 103 -3.88 -20.44 11.98
C THR A 103 -4.28 -20.28 10.51
N ALA A 104 -3.34 -19.88 9.64
CA ALA A 104 -3.47 -19.94 8.19
C ALA A 104 -2.19 -20.49 7.56
N PRO A 105 -2.13 -21.77 7.17
CA PRO A 105 -0.94 -22.35 6.54
C PRO A 105 -0.66 -21.76 5.14
N LEU A 106 -1.69 -21.18 4.51
CA LEU A 106 -1.58 -20.56 3.19
C LEU A 106 -1.55 -19.03 3.31
N MET A 107 -0.40 -18.43 2.97
CA MET A 107 -0.21 -16.97 2.96
C MET A 107 -1.24 -16.26 2.06
N LYS A 108 -1.62 -16.86 0.93
CA LYS A 108 -2.65 -16.31 0.02
C LYS A 108 -3.96 -16.05 0.75
N THR A 109 -4.44 -17.03 1.52
CA THR A 109 -5.68 -16.93 2.30
C THR A 109 -5.57 -15.82 3.35
N ALA A 110 -4.46 -15.78 4.09
CA ALA A 110 -4.22 -14.76 5.09
C ALA A 110 -4.21 -13.35 4.47
N LEU A 111 -3.56 -13.16 3.32
CA LEU A 111 -3.50 -11.87 2.63
C LEU A 111 -4.87 -11.41 2.13
N GLU A 112 -5.67 -12.28 1.52
CA GLU A 112 -7.02 -11.89 1.09
C GLU A 112 -7.91 -11.51 2.27
N ASP A 113 -7.79 -12.23 3.39
CA ASP A 113 -8.56 -11.98 4.60
C ASP A 113 -8.22 -10.63 5.25
N ILE A 114 -6.94 -10.29 5.42
CA ILE A 114 -6.58 -9.01 6.05
C ILE A 114 -6.96 -7.81 5.18
N LEU A 115 -6.88 -7.94 3.84
CA LEU A 115 -7.29 -6.88 2.92
C LEU A 115 -8.79 -6.59 2.98
N GLN A 116 -9.61 -7.58 3.36
CA GLN A 116 -11.07 -7.46 3.47
C GLN A 116 -11.54 -7.23 4.92
N SER A 117 -10.65 -7.42 5.89
CA SER A 117 -10.93 -7.24 7.30
C SER A 117 -10.82 -5.78 7.73
N SER A 118 -11.76 -5.35 8.57
CA SER A 118 -11.66 -4.06 9.24
C SER A 118 -10.33 -3.97 10.00
N SER A 119 -9.49 -3.02 9.61
CA SER A 119 -8.14 -2.86 10.16
C SER A 119 -7.78 -1.39 10.34
N HIS A 120 -6.99 -1.08 11.37
CA HIS A 120 -6.37 0.21 11.59
C HIS A 120 -4.87 0.01 11.43
N LEU A 121 -4.32 0.39 10.29
CA LEU A 121 -2.91 0.16 9.92
C LEU A 121 -2.36 1.37 9.17
N ASP A 122 -1.06 1.40 8.89
CA ASP A 122 -0.39 2.53 8.22
C ASP A 122 -0.11 2.30 6.73
N CYS A 123 0.36 3.35 6.04
CA CYS A 123 0.76 3.30 4.63
C CYS A 123 1.84 2.25 4.36
N LEU A 124 2.75 2.02 5.32
CA LEU A 124 3.82 1.04 5.19
C LEU A 124 3.26 -0.39 5.21
N SER A 125 2.35 -0.70 6.13
CA SER A 125 1.65 -1.98 6.19
C SER A 125 0.85 -2.23 4.92
N ALA A 126 0.11 -1.22 4.43
CA ALA A 126 -0.63 -1.32 3.17
C ALA A 126 0.28 -1.64 1.98
N SER A 127 1.41 -0.92 1.86
CA SER A 127 2.43 -1.19 0.84
C SER A 127 2.98 -2.61 0.93
N ARG A 128 3.28 -3.10 2.15
CA ARG A 128 3.76 -4.47 2.38
C ARG A 128 2.72 -5.53 1.99
N MET A 129 1.44 -5.31 2.30
CA MET A 129 0.38 -6.25 1.90
C MET A 129 0.19 -6.29 0.38
N ALA A 130 0.14 -5.14 -0.27
CA ALA A 130 0.02 -5.06 -1.73
C ALA A 130 1.21 -5.73 -2.44
N LYS A 131 2.45 -5.48 -1.97
CA LYS A 131 3.65 -6.19 -2.45
C LYS A 131 3.54 -7.69 -2.27
N SER A 132 3.15 -8.13 -1.08
CA SER A 132 3.12 -9.55 -0.73
C SER A 132 2.08 -10.28 -1.56
N LYS A 133 0.89 -9.68 -1.73
CA LYS A 133 -0.14 -10.21 -2.62
C LYS A 133 0.34 -10.32 -4.06
N LEU A 134 1.05 -9.31 -4.57
CA LEU A 134 1.65 -9.36 -5.90
C LEU A 134 2.67 -10.50 -6.04
N ILE A 135 3.53 -10.73 -5.04
CA ILE A 135 4.46 -11.88 -5.05
C ILE A 135 3.67 -13.19 -5.09
N VAL A 136 2.69 -13.34 -4.19
CA VAL A 136 1.88 -14.56 -4.10
C VAL A 136 1.13 -14.84 -5.39
N HIS A 137 0.59 -13.80 -6.02
CA HIS A 137 -0.11 -13.91 -7.30
C HIS A 137 0.84 -14.29 -8.45
N THR A 138 2.06 -13.73 -8.44
CA THR A 138 3.09 -14.03 -9.46
C THR A 138 3.66 -15.44 -9.33
N LEU A 139 3.95 -15.87 -8.10
CA LEU A 139 4.54 -17.19 -7.82
C LEU A 139 3.51 -18.31 -7.85
N GLY A 140 2.28 -18.06 -7.41
CA GLY A 140 1.31 -19.09 -7.06
C GLY A 140 1.57 -19.71 -5.68
N SER A 141 0.56 -20.43 -5.18
CA SER A 141 0.49 -20.92 -3.78
C SER A 141 1.64 -21.87 -3.41
N HIS A 142 1.99 -22.83 -4.26
CA HIS A 142 3.04 -23.81 -3.97
C HIS A 142 4.43 -23.18 -3.89
N LYS A 143 4.80 -22.37 -4.89
CA LYS A 143 6.08 -21.65 -4.94
C LYS A 143 6.20 -20.63 -3.80
N THR A 144 5.10 -19.97 -3.44
CA THR A 144 5.02 -19.09 -2.27
C THR A 144 5.27 -19.86 -0.98
N HIS A 145 4.59 -20.99 -0.77
CA HIS A 145 4.78 -21.82 0.41
C HIS A 145 6.24 -22.29 0.53
N HIS A 146 6.85 -22.73 -0.56
CA HIS A 146 8.26 -23.12 -0.54
C HIS A 146 9.20 -21.95 -0.20
N LEU A 147 8.96 -20.76 -0.75
CA LEU A 147 9.72 -19.56 -0.40
C LEU A 147 9.56 -19.18 1.07
N VAL A 148 8.35 -19.31 1.63
CA VAL A 148 8.10 -19.13 3.07
C VAL A 148 8.97 -20.07 3.90
N GLU A 149 8.98 -21.36 3.59
CA GLU A 149 9.74 -22.36 4.34
C GLU A 149 11.25 -22.12 4.27
N ILE A 150 11.81 -21.82 3.08
CA ILE A 150 13.23 -21.45 2.94
C ILE A 150 13.58 -20.21 3.78
N THR A 151 12.68 -19.22 3.80
CA THR A 151 12.89 -17.97 4.52
C THR A 151 12.87 -18.19 6.04
N LYS A 152 11.99 -19.09 6.53
CA LYS A 152 11.97 -19.51 7.94
C LYS A 152 13.25 -20.24 8.33
N ASP A 153 13.74 -21.14 7.48
CA ASP A 153 14.95 -21.92 7.74
C ASP A 153 16.23 -21.06 7.76
N THR A 154 16.27 -20.00 6.95
CA THR A 154 17.41 -19.06 6.88
C THR A 154 17.31 -17.92 7.90
N GLY A 155 16.12 -17.68 8.46
CA GLY A 155 15.80 -16.61 9.39
C GLY A 155 16.18 -16.91 10.85
N LYS A 156 17.18 -16.21 11.38
CA LYS A 156 17.50 -16.20 12.81
C LYS A 156 16.32 -15.64 13.63
N LYS A 157 15.56 -16.53 14.28
CA LYS A 157 14.57 -16.38 15.39
C LYS A 157 13.10 -16.67 14.97
N PRO A 158 12.50 -17.76 15.49
CA PRO A 158 11.18 -18.24 15.08
C PRO A 158 9.96 -17.43 15.60
N ASN A 159 10.14 -16.54 16.59
CA ASN A 159 8.99 -15.96 17.32
C ASN A 159 8.75 -14.45 17.08
N SER A 160 9.52 -13.82 16.18
CA SER A 160 9.41 -12.38 15.89
C SER A 160 9.77 -12.06 14.44
N TYR A 161 9.68 -13.05 13.55
CA TYR A 161 10.09 -12.88 12.16
C TYR A 161 9.04 -12.04 11.43
N ASP A 162 9.35 -10.77 11.17
CA ASP A 162 8.59 -9.94 10.24
C ASP A 162 8.83 -10.47 8.81
N PHE A 163 8.24 -11.64 8.54
CA PHE A 163 8.30 -12.31 7.25
C PHE A 163 7.88 -11.34 6.16
N LEU A 164 6.83 -10.56 6.41
CA LEU A 164 6.36 -9.55 5.47
C LEU A 164 7.42 -8.52 5.13
N SER A 165 8.19 -8.04 6.10
CA SER A 165 9.34 -7.18 5.80
C SER A 165 10.33 -7.91 4.90
N VAL A 166 10.89 -9.05 5.31
CA VAL A 166 11.91 -9.72 4.51
C VAL A 166 11.40 -10.07 3.11
N PHE A 167 10.20 -10.64 3.04
CA PHE A 167 9.55 -11.06 1.81
C PHE A 167 9.25 -9.90 0.86
N SER A 168 8.67 -8.80 1.37
CA SER A 168 8.31 -7.64 0.54
C SER A 168 9.52 -6.83 0.04
N TRP A 169 10.68 -6.95 0.68
CA TRP A 169 11.92 -6.26 0.30
C TRP A 169 12.86 -7.13 -0.55
N SER A 170 12.68 -8.45 -0.59
CA SER A 170 13.59 -9.41 -1.24
C SER A 170 13.72 -9.26 -2.76
N PHE A 171 12.77 -8.60 -3.42
CA PHE A 171 12.73 -8.49 -4.88
C PHE A 171 12.92 -7.06 -5.39
N GLN A 172 13.50 -6.19 -4.57
CA GLN A 172 13.78 -4.82 -4.97
C GLN A 172 15.05 -4.70 -5.79
N THR A 173 15.02 -3.83 -6.80
CA THR A 173 16.20 -3.52 -7.62
C THR A 173 16.19 -2.02 -7.93
N GLU A 174 17.36 -1.39 -7.90
CA GLU A 174 17.52 0.00 -8.35
C GLU A 174 17.07 0.13 -9.82
N CYS A 175 16.45 1.25 -10.15
CA CYS A 175 15.90 1.47 -11.49
C CYS A 175 15.85 2.95 -11.83
N SER A 176 15.75 3.25 -13.13
CA SER A 176 15.42 4.60 -13.60
C SER A 176 13.91 4.83 -13.57
N GLU A 177 13.52 6.11 -13.48
CA GLU A 177 12.12 6.52 -13.57
C GLU A 177 11.50 6.17 -14.95
N ASP A 178 12.31 5.96 -15.98
CA ASP A 178 11.85 5.68 -17.35
C ASP A 178 11.35 4.24 -17.59
N PHE A 179 11.63 3.31 -16.68
CA PHE A 179 11.17 1.93 -16.81
C PHE A 179 9.62 1.84 -16.84
N GLN A 180 9.10 0.83 -17.55
CA GLN A 180 7.65 0.58 -17.65
C GLN A 180 7.29 -0.62 -16.79
N GLY A 181 6.60 -0.37 -15.69
CA GLY A 181 6.16 -1.41 -14.76
C GLY A 181 5.77 -0.82 -13.41
N VAL A 182 5.62 -1.70 -12.43
CA VAL A 182 5.19 -1.35 -11.07
C VAL A 182 6.39 -0.95 -10.20
N TYR A 183 6.27 0.19 -9.53
CA TYR A 183 7.30 0.72 -8.62
C TYR A 183 6.72 1.00 -7.26
N PHE A 184 7.39 0.53 -6.22
CA PHE A 184 7.09 0.94 -4.86
C PHE A 184 8.10 2.00 -4.46
N MET A 185 7.63 3.22 -4.28
CA MET A 185 8.50 4.35 -4.01
C MET A 185 7.95 5.19 -2.88
N SER A 186 8.88 5.88 -2.21
CA SER A 186 8.54 6.98 -1.34
C SER A 186 8.30 8.21 -2.22
N PHE A 187 7.06 8.69 -2.27
CA PHE A 187 6.72 9.98 -2.86
C PHE A 187 6.99 11.05 -1.81
N VAL A 188 8.04 11.86 -2.00
CA VAL A 188 8.50 12.80 -0.98
C VAL A 188 7.91 14.19 -1.16
N ASN A 189 7.78 14.93 -0.07
CA ASN A 189 7.41 16.34 -0.11
C ASN A 189 8.64 17.24 -0.43
N ILE A 190 8.49 18.56 -0.49
CA ILE A 190 9.64 19.48 -0.65
C ILE A 190 10.62 19.37 0.54
N PRO A 191 11.91 19.73 0.38
CA PRO A 191 12.91 19.59 1.45
C PRO A 191 12.54 20.31 2.76
N TRP A 192 11.84 21.44 2.67
CA TRP A 192 11.42 22.25 3.82
C TRP A 192 10.25 21.64 4.60
N TYR A 193 9.60 20.59 4.08
CA TYR A 193 8.51 19.94 4.78
C TYR A 193 8.97 19.36 6.13
N GLU A 194 10.18 18.79 6.19
CA GLU A 194 10.71 18.22 7.44
C GLU A 194 10.87 19.26 8.55
N LYS A 195 11.13 20.52 8.17
CA LYS A 195 11.18 21.65 9.08
C LYS A 195 9.79 22.04 9.55
N TYR A 196 8.88 22.38 8.62
CA TYR A 196 7.63 23.05 8.97
C TYR A 196 6.46 22.11 9.32
N LYS A 197 6.41 20.91 8.72
CA LYS A 197 5.37 19.89 8.94
C LYS A 197 3.93 20.45 9.08
N PRO A 198 3.44 21.30 8.16
CA PRO A 198 2.17 22.01 8.31
C PRO A 198 0.95 21.07 8.38
N THR A 199 1.09 19.83 7.89
CA THR A 199 0.10 18.74 7.99
C THR A 199 0.65 17.51 8.73
N GLY A 200 1.58 17.72 9.67
CA GLY A 200 2.16 16.65 10.49
C GLY A 200 3.15 15.77 9.71
N ASN A 201 3.07 14.45 9.86
CA ASN A 201 4.07 13.51 9.35
C ASN A 201 3.93 13.14 7.84
N ALA A 202 3.21 13.94 7.04
CA ALA A 202 3.08 13.77 5.59
C ALA A 202 4.34 14.20 4.78
N GLY A 203 5.53 13.96 5.33
CA GLY A 203 6.80 14.28 4.66
C GLY A 203 7.14 13.32 3.53
N ASN A 204 6.62 12.10 3.61
CA ASN A 204 6.76 11.06 2.62
C ASN A 204 5.58 10.10 2.63
N HIS A 205 5.19 9.64 1.44
CA HIS A 205 4.10 8.68 1.28
C HIS A 205 4.59 7.43 0.57
N ASN A 206 4.22 6.25 1.08
CA ASN A 206 4.47 4.98 0.41
C ASN A 206 3.44 4.81 -0.71
N VAL A 207 3.89 4.98 -1.95
CA VAL A 207 3.04 4.86 -3.13
C VAL A 207 3.53 3.77 -4.06
N VAL A 208 2.63 3.35 -4.94
CA VAL A 208 2.87 2.41 -6.01
C VAL A 208 2.60 3.11 -7.33
N ARG A 209 3.61 3.25 -8.17
CA ARG A 209 3.44 3.68 -9.56
C ARG A 209 3.02 2.47 -10.40
N LEU A 210 1.95 2.62 -11.17
CA LEU A 210 1.43 1.64 -12.12
C LEU A 210 2.15 1.77 -13.49
N SER A 211 1.92 0.82 -14.39
CA SER A 211 2.57 0.79 -15.70
C SER A 211 2.21 1.98 -16.59
N ASP A 212 1.02 2.57 -16.41
CA ASP A 212 0.52 3.77 -17.08
C ASP A 212 1.04 5.09 -16.47
N ARG A 213 1.94 5.01 -15.49
CA ARG A 213 2.53 6.14 -14.74
C ARG A 213 1.55 6.89 -13.83
N THR A 214 0.41 6.29 -13.52
CA THR A 214 -0.42 6.73 -12.39
C THR A 214 0.06 6.09 -11.09
N PHE A 215 -0.48 6.55 -9.96
CA PHE A 215 -0.01 6.24 -8.62
C PHE A 215 -1.18 5.83 -7.73
N MET A 216 -0.94 4.82 -6.89
CA MET A 216 -1.84 4.43 -5.80
C MET A 216 -1.10 4.48 -4.48
N GLY A 217 -1.79 4.80 -3.39
CA GLY A 217 -1.23 4.83 -2.04
C GLY A 217 -2.33 4.60 -1.03
N PHE A 218 -1.96 4.47 0.24
CA PHE A 218 -2.90 4.38 1.36
C PHE A 218 -2.48 5.40 2.41
N ASP A 219 -3.21 6.50 2.47
CA ASP A 219 -3.01 7.67 3.34
C ASP A 219 -4.26 8.56 3.14
N PRO A 220 -4.66 9.41 4.10
CA PRO A 220 -5.79 10.33 3.90
C PRO A 220 -5.67 11.19 2.63
N ALA A 221 -4.45 11.49 2.19
CA ALA A 221 -4.14 12.23 0.98
C ALA A 221 -4.27 11.39 -0.32
N PHE A 222 -4.35 10.06 -0.20
CA PHE A 222 -4.38 9.12 -1.31
C PHE A 222 -5.74 8.42 -1.39
N PHE A 223 -6.36 8.50 -2.57
CA PHE A 223 -7.73 8.02 -2.80
C PHE A 223 -7.76 6.54 -3.23
N SER A 224 -8.97 5.96 -3.27
CA SER A 224 -9.26 4.61 -3.78
C SER A 224 -9.00 4.40 -5.29
N HIS A 225 -8.43 5.38 -6.00
CA HIS A 225 -8.25 5.36 -7.44
C HIS A 225 -6.84 5.86 -7.81
N PRO A 226 -6.28 5.39 -8.94
CA PRO A 226 -4.99 5.88 -9.41
C PRO A 226 -5.01 7.38 -9.71
N ARG A 227 -3.92 8.07 -9.36
CA ARG A 227 -3.70 9.52 -9.58
C ARG A 227 -2.48 9.76 -10.44
N THR A 228 -2.49 10.81 -11.24
CA THR A 228 -1.33 11.28 -11.99
C THR A 228 -0.32 11.99 -11.08
N TYR A 229 0.90 12.20 -11.58
CA TYR A 229 1.90 13.03 -10.90
C TYR A 229 1.36 14.43 -10.57
N ASP A 230 0.69 15.09 -11.52
CA ASP A 230 0.22 16.46 -11.34
C ASP A 230 -0.90 16.55 -10.29
N GLU A 231 -1.80 15.57 -10.23
CA GLU A 231 -2.85 15.51 -9.20
C GLU A 231 -2.25 15.33 -7.79
N LEU A 232 -1.27 14.44 -7.63
CA LEU A 232 -0.60 14.23 -6.35
C LEU A 232 0.21 15.45 -5.93
N GLU A 233 0.98 16.02 -6.86
CA GLU A 233 1.78 17.23 -6.61
C GLU A 233 0.88 18.39 -6.19
N TYR A 234 -0.27 18.57 -6.85
CA TYR A 234 -1.22 19.62 -6.54
C TYR A 234 -1.83 19.43 -5.16
N HIS A 235 -2.24 18.20 -4.83
CA HIS A 235 -2.78 17.90 -3.52
C HIS A 235 -1.77 18.15 -2.38
N MET A 236 -0.53 17.69 -2.55
CA MET A 236 0.54 17.96 -1.58
C MET A 236 0.87 19.45 -1.47
N TYR A 237 0.73 20.21 -2.55
CA TYR A 237 0.88 21.67 -2.51
C TYR A 237 -0.23 22.33 -1.69
N GLU A 238 -1.50 21.96 -1.92
CA GLU A 238 -2.63 22.47 -1.14
C GLU A 238 -2.48 22.19 0.35
N GLU A 239 -2.12 20.96 0.70
CA GLU A 239 -1.80 20.58 2.09
C GLU A 239 -0.62 21.37 2.63
N PHE A 240 0.43 21.55 1.83
CA PHE A 240 1.62 22.27 2.27
C PHE A 240 1.34 23.74 2.53
N ILE A 241 0.39 24.40 1.86
CA ILE A 241 0.10 25.84 2.03
C ILE A 241 -1.07 26.14 2.99
N SER A 242 -1.88 25.14 3.37
CA SER A 242 -3.09 25.37 4.16
C SER A 242 -2.81 25.79 5.62
N ALA A 243 -1.62 25.50 6.13
CA ALA A 243 -1.13 25.95 7.45
C ALA A 243 -1.94 25.45 8.67
N ASP A 244 -2.81 24.46 8.50
CA ASP A 244 -3.86 24.12 9.48
C ASP A 244 -3.34 23.55 10.83
N HIS A 245 -2.09 23.09 10.90
CA HIS A 245 -1.53 22.44 12.08
C HIS A 245 -0.20 23.02 12.60
N LEU A 246 0.17 24.24 12.19
CA LEU A 246 1.42 24.85 12.64
C LEU A 246 1.38 25.25 14.12
N VAL A 247 2.49 24.98 14.81
CA VAL A 247 2.77 25.49 16.15
C VAL A 247 3.17 26.97 16.04
N ASP A 248 2.69 27.82 16.96
CA ASP A 248 2.80 29.29 16.86
C ASP A 248 4.23 29.81 16.67
N GLU A 249 5.25 29.10 17.16
CA GLU A 249 6.66 29.53 17.16
C GLU A 249 7.32 29.54 15.77
N GLU A 250 6.76 28.82 14.79
CA GLU A 250 7.31 28.73 13.41
C GLU A 250 6.40 29.36 12.36
N LYS A 251 5.25 29.91 12.78
CA LYS A 251 4.19 30.37 11.88
C LYS A 251 4.63 31.53 10.99
N ASP A 252 5.32 32.52 11.55
CA ASP A 252 5.78 33.69 10.80
C ASP A 252 6.84 33.33 9.75
N GLU A 253 7.78 32.44 10.10
CA GLU A 253 8.81 31.97 9.17
C GLU A 253 8.20 31.12 8.05
N TYR A 254 7.27 30.22 8.39
CA TYR A 254 6.56 29.42 7.41
C TYR A 254 5.69 30.29 6.48
N GLN A 255 4.98 31.29 7.00
CA GLN A 255 4.18 32.22 6.19
C GLN A 255 5.07 33.03 5.25
N ALA A 256 6.21 33.52 5.74
CA ALA A 256 7.21 34.19 4.91
C ALA A 256 7.73 33.26 3.79
N PHE A 257 8.00 31.99 4.11
CA PHE A 257 8.39 30.99 3.10
C PHE A 257 7.28 30.76 2.07
N CYS A 258 6.02 30.62 2.50
CA CYS A 258 4.89 30.43 1.60
C CYS A 258 4.68 31.64 0.68
N HIS A 259 4.89 32.86 1.18
CA HIS A 259 4.88 34.07 0.34
C HIS A 259 5.99 34.03 -0.73
N VAL A 260 7.23 33.68 -0.34
CA VAL A 260 8.34 33.53 -1.29
C VAL A 260 8.03 32.44 -2.33
N LEU A 261 7.46 31.31 -1.91
CA LEU A 261 7.08 30.23 -2.80
C LEU A 261 5.99 30.68 -3.79
N ALA A 262 4.99 31.44 -3.34
CA ALA A 262 3.95 32.00 -4.18
C ALA A 262 4.52 33.00 -5.20
N ASP A 263 5.43 33.87 -4.78
CA ASP A 263 6.10 34.85 -5.65
C ASP A 263 7.02 34.18 -6.69
N ASP A 264 7.62 33.03 -6.36
CA ASP A 264 8.44 32.21 -7.29
C ASP A 264 7.59 31.33 -8.22
N GLY A 265 6.29 31.61 -8.39
CA GLY A 265 5.40 30.86 -9.28
C GLY A 265 4.57 29.76 -8.61
N GLY A 266 4.51 29.74 -7.27
CA GLY A 266 3.60 28.91 -6.49
C GLY A 266 3.74 27.42 -6.77
N PHE A 267 2.69 26.84 -7.35
CA PHE A 267 2.62 25.41 -7.65
C PHE A 267 3.77 24.91 -8.54
N ASP A 268 4.16 25.67 -9.57
CA ASP A 268 5.24 25.26 -10.48
C ASP A 268 6.60 25.18 -9.75
N SER A 269 6.85 26.10 -8.83
CA SER A 269 8.07 26.07 -8.01
C SER A 269 8.04 24.98 -6.95
N PHE A 270 6.88 24.74 -6.32
CA PHE A 270 6.71 23.58 -5.44
C PHE A 270 7.03 22.27 -6.18
N LYS A 271 6.44 22.10 -7.37
CA LYS A 271 6.67 20.95 -8.25
C LYS A 271 8.15 20.77 -8.56
N ARG A 272 8.84 21.83 -8.99
CA ARG A 272 10.28 21.81 -9.28
C ARG A 272 11.10 21.36 -8.07
N LEU A 273 10.93 22.00 -6.92
CA LEU A 273 11.67 21.70 -5.69
C LEU A 273 11.45 20.25 -5.22
N ARG A 274 10.22 19.75 -5.32
CA ARG A 274 9.89 18.39 -4.93
C ARG A 274 10.45 17.34 -5.91
N ARG A 275 10.45 17.59 -7.23
CA ARG A 275 11.15 16.70 -8.21
C ARG A 275 12.65 16.65 -7.93
N GLU A 276 13.26 17.80 -7.63
CA GLU A 276 14.68 17.85 -7.26
C GLU A 276 14.95 17.09 -5.96
N HIS A 277 14.05 17.18 -4.98
CA HIS A 277 14.15 16.43 -3.74
C HIS A 277 14.03 14.91 -3.96
N GLN A 278 13.06 14.48 -4.77
CA GLN A 278 12.82 13.08 -5.12
C GLN A 278 14.07 12.40 -5.67
N LYS A 279 14.93 13.11 -6.43
CA LYS A 279 16.20 12.56 -6.95
C LYS A 279 17.17 12.07 -5.88
N LYS A 280 17.04 12.55 -4.63
CA LYS A 280 17.85 12.08 -3.49
C LYS A 280 17.33 10.75 -2.93
N PHE A 281 16.11 10.35 -3.28
CA PHE A 281 15.48 9.11 -2.87
C PHE A 281 15.47 8.17 -4.08
N GLN A 282 16.36 7.18 -4.07
CA GLN A 282 16.44 6.24 -5.18
C GLN A 282 15.13 5.44 -5.31
N PRO A 283 14.50 5.40 -6.50
CA PRO A 283 13.35 4.55 -6.71
C PRO A 283 13.81 3.09 -6.79
N TYR A 284 13.16 2.23 -6.00
CA TYR A 284 13.30 0.79 -6.12
C TYR A 284 12.14 0.25 -6.97
N ARG A 285 12.45 -0.47 -8.06
CA ARG A 285 11.42 -1.24 -8.75
C ARG A 285 11.22 -2.57 -8.06
N PHE A 286 10.02 -3.09 -8.19
CA PHE A 286 9.75 -4.48 -7.88
C PHE A 286 10.11 -5.32 -9.11
N ASP A 287 11.13 -6.15 -9.00
CA ASP A 287 11.62 -6.94 -10.13
C ASP A 287 10.72 -8.17 -10.34
N LEU A 288 9.59 -7.93 -10.99
CA LEU A 288 8.59 -8.94 -11.33
C LEU A 288 9.17 -10.07 -12.18
N ALA A 289 10.17 -9.77 -13.02
CA ALA A 289 10.88 -10.80 -13.76
C ALA A 289 11.63 -11.72 -12.80
N LYS A 290 12.43 -11.19 -11.85
CA LYS A 290 13.10 -12.03 -10.84
C LYS A 290 12.13 -12.91 -10.05
N ILE A 291 10.94 -12.40 -9.71
CA ILE A 291 9.90 -13.19 -9.03
C ILE A 291 9.39 -14.30 -9.94
N ASN A 292 9.01 -13.95 -11.17
CA ASN A 292 8.49 -14.87 -12.18
C ASN A 292 9.49 -16.00 -12.53
N TYR A 293 10.80 -15.73 -12.40
CA TYR A 293 11.88 -16.69 -12.67
C TYR A 293 12.47 -17.38 -11.42
N PHE A 294 11.98 -17.08 -10.21
CA PHE A 294 12.65 -17.45 -8.94
C PHE A 294 12.93 -18.95 -8.76
N PHE A 295 12.13 -19.84 -9.37
CA PHE A 295 12.28 -21.30 -9.29
C PHE A 295 12.66 -21.97 -10.62
N THR A 296 12.99 -21.19 -11.64
CA THR A 296 13.46 -21.67 -12.95
C THR A 296 14.99 -21.57 -13.11
N LEU A 297 15.67 -20.99 -12.12
CA LEU A 297 17.13 -20.94 -11.98
C LEU A 297 17.58 -22.05 -11.01
#